data_AF-A0A1B8DVE9-F1
#
_entry.id   AF-A0A1B8DVE9-F1
#
_cell.length_a   1.000
_cell.length_b   1.000
_cell.length_c   1.000
_cell.angle_alpha   90.00
_cell.angle_beta   90.00
_cell.angle_gamma   90.00
#
_symmetry.space_group_name_H-M   'P 1'
#
loop_
_entity.id
_entity.type
_entity.pdbx_description
1 polymer ?
#
loop_
_entity_poly.entity_id
_entity_poly.type
_entity_poly.pdbx_seq_one_letter_code
_entity_poly.pdbx_strand_id
1 'polypeptide(L)'
;MSTTISSNRLMIQLTRIFGHANALDEENAIFLEDLSVRTWRSAVREVISNVPLDMQDQGGNYDQYYAWYWEFLEREWAKVPAEKQDVVVGGNPSADHLHPRHLAKLYEILTFLAHGLTHQDRPALSELTAQVENKGFFKSNTGGDDGGVRNQLVFIAIGWLTMLFEPNLSPQNGSISVQPTLDTKGQIMSSDIFDTISATLSETRGIPLHQLLKHFGTLIPTEFWTHRHTNNWAPDTFSEQIVVSCINYRTLYRIAGIKLEFTSSASLHLDFDERTKTIKIFQYPSFCMMVASGISSTEIVDSQHYAYLNRLFQDYLRGNMVEMSDQDRTESNKSHEKIDIRAFYLEILMSYRLIFGQNRGSWKLFSSHHKKRNFSDPLLLRLCAKNCRKEMTYSESFIPQPKPQYSVRKDFAFFGERLVHLQRFVIEQDPGDFWTLWYDKRDILRYYTFWAVIWVGGVSLLLSLAQNVIGILQLRSSKNGTG
;
A
#
# COMPACT_ATOMS: atom_id res chain seq x y z
N MET A 1 -35.17 16.91 7.65
CA MET A 1 -35.83 15.65 7.23
C MET A 1 -35.26 15.04 5.94
N SER A 2 -34.54 15.76 5.06
CA SER A 2 -33.99 15.20 3.80
C SER A 2 -32.55 14.65 3.86
N THR A 3 -31.87 14.71 5.02
CA THR A 3 -30.43 14.36 5.13
C THR A 3 -30.16 12.96 5.70
N THR A 4 -31.17 12.29 6.26
CA THR A 4 -31.01 11.05 7.04
C THR A 4 -31.01 9.77 6.17
N ILE A 5 -31.64 9.81 4.99
CA ILE A 5 -31.79 8.69 4.05
C ILE A 5 -30.50 8.44 3.22
N SER A 6 -29.57 9.40 3.19
CA SER A 6 -28.42 9.40 2.28
C SER A 6 -27.33 8.38 2.67
N SER A 7 -27.07 8.14 3.95
CA SER A 7 -25.84 7.46 4.39
C SER A 7 -25.86 5.92 4.26
N ASN A 8 -27.00 5.24 4.43
CA ASN A 8 -27.11 3.80 4.19
C ASN A 8 -27.01 3.45 2.70
N ARG A 9 -27.55 4.32 1.84
CA ARG A 9 -27.42 4.22 0.37
C ARG A 9 -25.97 4.34 -0.07
N LEU A 10 -25.17 5.17 0.60
CA LEU A 10 -23.75 5.39 0.30
C LEU A 10 -22.87 4.20 0.70
N MET A 11 -23.16 3.53 1.81
CA MET A 11 -22.47 2.28 2.20
C MET A 11 -22.73 1.18 1.16
N ILE A 12 -23.99 0.99 0.76
CA ILE A 12 -24.34 0.04 -0.32
C ILE A 12 -23.64 0.43 -1.64
N GLN A 13 -23.54 1.73 -1.96
CA GLN A 13 -22.84 2.19 -3.15
C GLN A 13 -21.34 1.94 -3.10
N LEU A 14 -20.68 2.11 -1.95
CA LEU A 14 -19.26 1.77 -1.78
C LEU A 14 -19.03 0.27 -1.82
N THR A 15 -19.87 -0.54 -1.14
CA THR A 15 -19.83 -2.00 -1.25
C THR A 15 -20.06 -2.45 -2.71
N ARG A 16 -20.86 -1.74 -3.49
CA ARG A 16 -21.01 -1.95 -4.94
C ARG A 16 -19.78 -1.52 -5.75
N ILE A 17 -19.13 -0.39 -5.40
CA ILE A 17 -17.86 0.06 -6.02
C ILE A 17 -16.75 -0.98 -5.80
N PHE A 18 -16.72 -1.60 -4.63
CA PHE A 18 -15.72 -2.60 -4.27
C PHE A 18 -16.13 -4.04 -4.57
N GLY A 19 -17.40 -4.33 -4.88
CA GLY A 19 -17.85 -5.59 -5.51
C GLY A 19 -18.57 -6.63 -4.62
N HIS A 20 -19.03 -6.29 -3.42
CA HIS A 20 -19.54 -7.27 -2.44
C HIS A 20 -21.07 -7.38 -2.26
N ALA A 21 -21.90 -6.56 -2.91
CA ALA A 21 -23.31 -6.41 -2.53
C ALA A 21 -24.32 -7.20 -3.41
N ASN A 22 -24.23 -8.53 -3.45
CA ASN A 22 -25.31 -9.39 -3.95
C ASN A 22 -26.15 -10.06 -2.84
N ALA A 23 -25.94 -9.75 -1.56
CA ALA A 23 -26.60 -10.45 -0.43
C ALA A 23 -27.61 -9.61 0.38
N LEU A 24 -27.94 -8.39 -0.06
CA LEU A 24 -29.01 -7.60 0.56
C LEU A 24 -30.22 -7.63 -0.36
N ASP A 25 -31.12 -8.60 -0.14
CA ASP A 25 -32.46 -8.61 -0.73
C ASP A 25 -33.14 -7.25 -0.52
N GLU A 26 -33.80 -6.76 -1.57
CA GLU A 26 -34.47 -5.45 -1.60
C GLU A 26 -35.46 -5.24 -0.43
N GLU A 27 -35.97 -6.32 0.18
CA GLU A 27 -36.87 -6.27 1.34
C GLU A 27 -36.22 -5.74 2.63
N ASN A 28 -34.92 -5.98 2.85
CA ASN A 28 -34.23 -5.52 4.07
C ASN A 28 -33.81 -4.04 4.01
N ALA A 29 -33.90 -3.40 2.83
CA ALA A 29 -33.64 -1.97 2.68
C ALA A 29 -34.73 -1.09 3.33
N ILE A 30 -35.91 -1.66 3.60
CA ILE A 30 -37.09 -0.94 4.11
C ILE A 30 -37.01 -0.71 5.64
N PHE A 31 -36.17 -1.45 6.37
CA PHE A 31 -36.20 -1.44 7.84
C PHE A 31 -35.28 -0.40 8.53
N LEU A 32 -34.58 0.45 7.78
CA LEU A 32 -33.52 1.33 8.31
C LEU A 32 -33.83 2.84 8.16
N GLU A 33 -35.09 3.23 8.33
CA GLU A 33 -35.55 4.60 8.06
C GLU A 33 -35.37 5.62 9.20
N ASP A 34 -35.04 5.25 10.45
CA ASP A 34 -35.24 6.19 11.58
C ASP A 34 -34.14 6.23 12.66
N LEU A 35 -32.89 6.53 12.29
CA LEU A 35 -31.78 6.62 13.26
C LEU A 35 -30.94 7.90 13.11
N SER A 36 -30.75 8.62 14.22
CA SER A 36 -29.87 9.79 14.32
C SER A 36 -28.38 9.39 14.27
N VAL A 37 -27.47 10.32 13.96
CA VAL A 37 -26.01 10.09 13.81
C VAL A 37 -25.35 9.41 15.02
N ARG A 38 -25.83 9.67 16.26
CA ARG A 38 -25.34 8.98 17.48
C ARG A 38 -25.94 7.58 17.63
N THR A 39 -27.18 7.40 17.16
CA THR A 39 -27.87 6.12 17.13
C THR A 39 -27.35 5.22 16.00
N TRP A 40 -26.77 5.80 14.93
CA TRP A 40 -26.21 5.07 13.78
C TRP A 40 -24.92 4.30 14.10
N ARG A 41 -23.98 4.86 14.89
CA ARG A 41 -22.84 4.08 15.40
C ARG A 41 -23.27 2.90 16.29
N SER A 42 -24.43 3.03 16.94
CA SER A 42 -25.06 1.97 17.73
C SER A 42 -25.79 0.96 16.84
N ALA A 43 -26.50 1.41 15.80
CA ALA A 43 -27.24 0.57 14.87
C ALA A 43 -26.34 -0.19 13.89
N VAL A 44 -25.25 0.41 13.41
CA VAL A 44 -24.20 -0.32 12.68
C VAL A 44 -23.55 -1.35 13.60
N ARG A 45 -23.28 -1.04 14.87
CA ARG A 45 -22.86 -2.04 15.87
C ARG A 45 -23.89 -3.14 16.11
N GLU A 46 -25.17 -2.78 16.15
CA GLU A 46 -26.28 -3.69 16.46
C GLU A 46 -26.59 -4.62 15.28
N VAL A 47 -26.54 -4.10 14.05
CA VAL A 47 -26.60 -4.88 12.80
C VAL A 47 -25.37 -5.78 12.68
N ILE A 48 -24.17 -5.29 12.98
CA ILE A 48 -22.94 -6.11 13.04
C ILE A 48 -23.04 -7.19 14.13
N SER A 49 -23.73 -6.94 15.26
CA SER A 49 -23.94 -7.94 16.32
C SER A 49 -25.07 -8.92 16.04
N ASN A 50 -25.98 -8.63 15.10
CA ASN A 50 -27.14 -9.44 14.76
C ASN A 50 -26.97 -10.23 13.45
N VAL A 51 -25.78 -10.19 12.84
CA VAL A 51 -25.43 -11.12 11.75
C VAL A 51 -25.45 -12.55 12.30
N PRO A 52 -26.18 -13.48 11.68
CA PRO A 52 -26.29 -14.88 12.11
C PRO A 52 -24.93 -15.51 12.43
N LEU A 53 -24.85 -16.21 13.57
CA LEU A 53 -23.63 -16.84 14.11
C LEU A 53 -22.96 -17.84 13.15
N ASP A 54 -23.66 -18.33 12.14
CA ASP A 54 -23.16 -19.24 11.12
C ASP A 54 -22.36 -18.54 10.00
N MET A 55 -22.48 -17.21 9.83
CA MET A 55 -21.63 -16.41 8.93
C MET A 55 -20.41 -15.78 9.60
N GLN A 56 -20.35 -15.73 10.93
CA GLN A 56 -19.17 -15.22 11.66
C GLN A 56 -18.01 -16.23 11.72
N ASP A 57 -18.26 -17.50 11.41
CA ASP A 57 -17.28 -18.57 11.65
C ASP A 57 -16.29 -18.81 10.50
N GLN A 58 -16.40 -18.11 9.35
CA GLN A 58 -15.54 -18.38 8.18
C GLN A 58 -14.92 -17.20 7.38
N GLY A 59 -15.09 -15.93 7.72
CA GLY A 59 -14.48 -14.86 6.90
C GLY A 59 -14.35 -13.52 7.60
N GLY A 60 -13.21 -12.84 7.45
CA GLY A 60 -12.80 -11.68 8.25
C GLY A 60 -13.81 -10.53 8.39
N ASN A 61 -13.69 -9.77 9.48
CA ASN A 61 -14.44 -8.53 9.73
C ASN A 61 -13.98 -7.41 8.76
N TYR A 62 -14.45 -7.48 7.51
CA TYR A 62 -14.16 -6.52 6.45
C TYR A 62 -14.82 -5.15 6.71
N ASP A 63 -15.90 -5.10 7.48
CA ASP A 63 -16.61 -3.88 7.85
C ASP A 63 -15.70 -2.84 8.50
N GLN A 64 -14.73 -3.31 9.30
CA GLN A 64 -13.74 -2.44 9.91
C GLN A 64 -12.89 -1.69 8.87
N TYR A 65 -12.59 -2.29 7.72
CA TYR A 65 -11.77 -1.67 6.67
C TYR A 65 -12.57 -0.63 5.88
N TYR A 66 -13.84 -0.90 5.58
CA TYR A 66 -14.76 0.08 4.96
C TYR A 66 -14.99 1.28 5.88
N ALA A 67 -15.25 1.02 7.16
CA ALA A 67 -15.41 2.07 8.16
C ALA A 67 -14.13 2.94 8.28
N TRP A 68 -12.96 2.32 8.26
CA TRP A 68 -11.69 3.05 8.26
C TRP A 68 -11.51 3.90 6.99
N TYR A 69 -11.80 3.35 5.80
CA TYR A 69 -11.65 4.09 4.55
C TYR A 69 -12.60 5.29 4.49
N TRP A 70 -13.79 5.15 5.06
CA TRP A 70 -14.72 6.25 5.26
C TRP A 70 -14.14 7.36 6.14
N GLU A 71 -13.64 7.02 7.33
CA GLU A 71 -12.99 7.98 8.24
C GLU A 71 -11.76 8.63 7.59
N PHE A 72 -11.04 7.89 6.75
CA PHE A 72 -9.96 8.42 5.92
C PHE A 72 -10.49 9.50 4.98
N LEU A 73 -11.55 9.23 4.20
CA LEU A 73 -12.12 10.20 3.25
C LEU A 73 -12.64 11.45 3.97
N GLU A 74 -13.31 11.31 5.11
CA GLU A 74 -13.76 12.46 5.92
C GLU A 74 -12.58 13.34 6.35
N ARG A 75 -11.51 12.71 6.83
CA ARG A 75 -10.30 13.42 7.27
C ARG A 75 -9.57 14.08 6.12
N GLU A 76 -9.44 13.43 4.97
CA GLU A 76 -8.80 14.03 3.80
C GLU A 76 -9.63 15.16 3.21
N TRP A 77 -10.96 15.00 3.17
CA TRP A 77 -11.87 16.07 2.76
C TRP A 77 -11.76 17.30 3.67
N ALA A 78 -11.64 17.10 4.99
CA ALA A 78 -11.47 18.18 5.96
C ALA A 78 -10.19 19.00 5.73
N LYS A 79 -9.18 18.45 5.04
CA LYS A 79 -7.95 19.18 4.66
C LYS A 79 -8.09 19.98 3.36
N VAL A 80 -9.11 19.72 2.55
CA VAL A 80 -9.33 20.45 1.29
C VAL A 80 -9.65 21.91 1.60
N PRO A 81 -9.02 22.89 0.92
CA PRO A 81 -9.33 24.30 1.12
C PRO A 81 -10.82 24.63 0.95
N ALA A 82 -11.36 25.46 1.84
CA ALA A 82 -12.79 25.80 1.86
C ALA A 82 -13.30 26.37 0.52
N GLU A 83 -12.45 27.11 -0.20
CA GLU A 83 -12.72 27.62 -1.55
C GLU A 83 -13.10 26.50 -2.53
N LYS A 84 -12.43 25.34 -2.46
CA LYS A 84 -12.69 24.20 -3.33
C LYS A 84 -13.91 23.43 -2.84
N GLN A 85 -14.13 23.37 -1.53
CA GLN A 85 -15.33 22.73 -0.97
C GLN A 85 -16.62 23.47 -1.35
N ASP A 86 -16.61 24.81 -1.41
CA ASP A 86 -17.80 25.61 -1.79
C ASP A 86 -18.27 25.32 -3.23
N VAL A 87 -17.34 25.02 -4.14
CA VAL A 87 -17.65 24.64 -5.54
C VAL A 87 -18.57 23.41 -5.62
N VAL A 88 -18.53 22.53 -4.62
CA VAL A 88 -19.28 21.26 -4.59
C VAL A 88 -20.68 21.41 -4.00
N VAL A 89 -20.86 22.21 -2.95
CA VAL A 89 -22.14 22.22 -2.19
C VAL A 89 -22.96 23.49 -2.38
N GLY A 90 -22.32 24.60 -2.71
CA GLY A 90 -22.97 25.90 -2.83
C GLY A 90 -23.54 26.39 -1.50
N GLY A 91 -22.88 27.38 -0.90
CA GLY A 91 -23.39 28.04 0.30
C GLY A 91 -22.26 28.72 1.04
N ASN A 92 -22.56 29.86 1.69
CA ASN A 92 -21.56 30.58 2.46
C ASN A 92 -20.87 29.58 3.42
N PRO A 93 -19.54 29.42 3.39
CA PRO A 93 -18.84 28.46 4.23
C PRO A 93 -19.03 28.87 5.69
N SER A 94 -20.13 28.43 6.30
CA SER A 94 -20.27 28.46 7.75
C SER A 94 -19.12 27.63 8.30
N ALA A 95 -18.55 28.06 9.43
CA ALA A 95 -17.32 27.53 10.03
C ALA A 95 -17.31 26.01 10.34
N ASP A 96 -18.39 25.28 10.05
CA ASP A 96 -18.49 23.82 10.17
C ASP A 96 -18.19 23.14 8.82
N HIS A 97 -16.89 23.07 8.49
CA HIS A 97 -16.33 22.45 7.27
C HIS A 97 -16.56 20.93 7.14
N LEU A 98 -17.25 20.31 8.11
CA LEU A 98 -17.64 18.89 8.13
C LEU A 98 -19.16 18.70 8.00
N HIS A 99 -19.86 19.66 7.39
CA HIS A 99 -21.30 19.55 7.23
C HIS A 99 -21.68 18.27 6.44
N PRO A 100 -22.59 17.41 6.93
CA PRO A 100 -22.91 16.11 6.31
C PRO A 100 -23.28 16.16 4.83
N ARG A 101 -23.80 17.31 4.36
CA ARG A 101 -24.11 17.54 2.94
C ARG A 101 -22.87 17.54 2.04
N HIS A 102 -21.73 18.04 2.51
CA HIS A 102 -20.48 18.09 1.75
C HIS A 102 -19.92 16.69 1.56
N LEU A 103 -19.93 15.90 2.62
CA LEU A 103 -19.51 14.51 2.58
C LEU A 103 -20.41 13.68 1.67
N ALA A 104 -21.74 13.79 1.79
CA ALA A 104 -22.68 13.09 0.91
C ALA A 104 -22.39 13.36 -0.57
N LYS A 105 -22.14 14.63 -0.93
CA LYS A 105 -21.83 15.03 -2.30
C LYS A 105 -20.47 14.51 -2.77
N LEU A 106 -19.45 14.51 -1.91
CA LEU A 106 -18.17 13.90 -2.19
C LEU A 106 -18.33 12.41 -2.53
N TYR A 107 -19.11 11.66 -1.75
CA TYR A 107 -19.30 10.23 -2.03
C TYR A 107 -20.07 9.98 -3.33
N GLU A 108 -21.04 10.83 -3.68
CA GLU A 108 -21.69 10.79 -4.99
C GLU A 108 -20.68 11.00 -6.13
N ILE A 109 -19.79 11.98 -5.99
CA ILE A 109 -18.70 12.24 -6.96
C ILE A 109 -17.77 11.03 -7.06
N LEU A 110 -17.29 10.50 -5.92
CA LEU A 110 -16.39 9.34 -5.89
C LEU A 110 -17.04 8.12 -6.55
N THR A 111 -18.33 7.88 -6.28
CA THR A 111 -19.10 6.79 -6.89
C THR A 111 -19.24 6.97 -8.39
N PHE A 112 -19.54 8.19 -8.83
CA PHE A 112 -19.67 8.52 -10.25
C PHE A 112 -18.34 8.37 -10.98
N LEU A 113 -17.25 8.86 -10.40
CA LEU A 113 -15.90 8.74 -10.96
C LEU A 113 -15.46 7.27 -11.02
N ALA A 114 -15.68 6.48 -9.97
CA ALA A 114 -15.40 5.05 -9.99
C ALA A 114 -16.15 4.36 -11.14
N HIS A 115 -17.43 4.67 -11.33
CA HIS A 115 -18.20 4.13 -12.46
C HIS A 115 -17.63 4.55 -13.82
N GLY A 116 -17.23 5.83 -13.96
CA GLY A 116 -16.56 6.34 -15.17
C GLY A 116 -15.26 5.60 -15.47
N LEU A 117 -14.41 5.40 -14.46
CA LEU A 117 -13.16 4.64 -14.56
C LEU A 117 -13.37 3.18 -14.95
N THR A 118 -14.47 2.56 -14.50
CA THR A 118 -14.78 1.16 -14.84
C THR A 118 -15.24 0.99 -16.29
N HIS A 119 -16.08 1.91 -16.81
CA HIS A 119 -16.84 1.67 -18.04
C HIS A 119 -16.36 2.47 -19.24
N GLN A 120 -15.67 3.59 -19.04
CA GLN A 120 -15.22 4.45 -20.15
C GLN A 120 -13.87 3.98 -20.68
N ASP A 121 -13.73 4.02 -22.00
CA ASP A 121 -12.47 3.74 -22.66
C ASP A 121 -11.59 5.00 -22.62
N ARG A 122 -10.47 4.94 -21.89
CA ARG A 122 -9.44 6.00 -21.86
C ARG A 122 -10.00 7.40 -21.55
N PRO A 123 -10.81 7.58 -20.49
CA PRO A 123 -11.43 8.87 -20.20
C PRO A 123 -10.36 9.94 -19.94
N ALA A 124 -10.52 11.13 -20.51
CA ALA A 124 -9.69 12.28 -20.16
C ALA A 124 -10.16 12.92 -18.85
N LEU A 125 -9.25 13.57 -18.10
CA LEU A 125 -9.61 14.28 -16.86
C LEU A 125 -10.71 15.33 -17.09
N SER A 126 -10.62 16.06 -18.20
CA SER A 126 -11.61 17.07 -18.59
C SER A 126 -12.97 16.47 -18.92
N GLU A 127 -13.02 15.26 -19.46
CA GLU A 127 -14.26 14.56 -19.77
C GLU A 127 -14.96 14.08 -18.50
N LEU A 128 -14.21 13.47 -17.57
CA LEU A 128 -14.73 13.08 -16.26
C LEU A 128 -15.26 14.30 -15.50
N THR A 129 -14.53 15.42 -15.56
CA THR A 129 -14.94 16.68 -14.94
C THR A 129 -16.23 17.23 -15.56
N ALA A 130 -16.32 17.26 -16.90
CA ALA A 130 -17.53 17.70 -17.60
C ALA A 130 -18.74 16.80 -17.27
N GLN A 131 -18.53 15.50 -17.12
CA GLN A 131 -19.62 14.59 -16.73
C GLN A 131 -20.08 14.81 -15.29
N VAL A 132 -19.15 15.03 -14.35
CA VAL A 132 -19.47 15.40 -12.96
C VAL A 132 -20.26 16.71 -12.92
N GLU A 133 -19.87 17.69 -13.74
CA GLU A 133 -20.58 18.96 -13.89
C GLU A 133 -21.99 18.76 -14.45
N ASN A 134 -22.14 17.98 -15.52
CA ASN A 134 -23.42 17.70 -16.17
C ASN A 134 -24.43 17.00 -15.25
N LYS A 135 -23.95 16.28 -14.23
CA LYS A 135 -24.79 15.68 -13.19
C LYS A 135 -25.25 16.67 -12.12
N GLY A 136 -24.83 17.93 -12.19
CA GLY A 136 -25.12 18.95 -11.18
C GLY A 136 -24.38 18.67 -9.88
N PHE A 137 -23.18 18.07 -9.94
CA PHE A 137 -22.36 17.90 -8.76
C PHE A 137 -21.60 19.16 -8.36
N PHE A 138 -21.35 20.05 -9.33
CA PHE A 138 -20.76 21.36 -9.11
C PHE A 138 -21.80 22.47 -9.22
N LYS A 139 -21.55 23.59 -8.54
CA LYS A 139 -22.35 24.81 -8.67
C LYS A 139 -22.32 25.33 -10.11
N SER A 140 -23.49 25.71 -10.64
CA SER A 140 -23.60 26.32 -11.96
C SER A 140 -22.88 27.68 -11.98
N ASN A 141 -22.06 27.88 -13.01
CA ASN A 141 -21.11 28.98 -13.21
C ASN A 141 -21.55 30.34 -12.62
N THR A 142 -20.91 30.77 -11.54
CA THR A 142 -20.92 32.17 -11.08
C THR A 142 -19.72 32.91 -11.67
N GLY A 143 -19.65 33.04 -13.00
CA GLY A 143 -18.81 34.02 -13.71
C GLY A 143 -17.28 33.97 -13.57
N GLY A 144 -16.69 33.04 -12.80
CA GLY A 144 -15.25 32.88 -12.61
C GLY A 144 -14.63 31.72 -13.42
N ASP A 145 -13.29 31.68 -13.50
CA ASP A 145 -12.48 30.56 -14.05
C ASP A 145 -12.49 29.35 -13.10
N ASP A 146 -13.68 28.91 -12.69
CA ASP A 146 -13.89 27.82 -11.74
C ASP A 146 -13.60 26.44 -12.36
N GLY A 147 -13.42 26.38 -13.69
CA GLY A 147 -13.08 25.17 -14.41
C GLY A 147 -11.76 24.57 -13.95
N GLY A 148 -10.79 25.41 -13.56
CA GLY A 148 -9.53 24.96 -12.99
C GLY A 148 -9.71 24.19 -11.68
N VAL A 149 -10.51 24.76 -10.77
CA VAL A 149 -10.80 24.18 -9.45
C VAL A 149 -11.55 22.85 -9.57
N ARG A 150 -12.50 22.74 -10.51
CA ARG A 150 -13.25 21.50 -10.73
C ARG A 150 -12.35 20.36 -11.20
N ASN A 151 -11.45 20.63 -12.17
CA ASN A 151 -10.48 19.62 -12.62
C ASN A 151 -9.54 19.18 -11.48
N GLN A 152 -9.10 20.14 -10.64
CA GLN A 152 -8.29 19.83 -9.45
C GLN A 152 -9.03 18.93 -8.47
N LEU A 153 -10.31 19.20 -8.18
CA LEU A 153 -11.13 18.37 -7.29
C LEU A 153 -11.32 16.94 -7.83
N VAL A 154 -11.58 16.81 -9.13
CA VAL A 154 -11.69 15.49 -9.76
C VAL A 154 -10.36 14.74 -9.70
N PHE A 155 -9.23 15.41 -9.94
CA PHE A 155 -7.91 14.82 -9.81
C PHE A 155 -7.60 14.37 -8.37
N ILE A 156 -7.95 15.18 -7.37
CA ILE A 156 -7.84 14.83 -5.95
C ILE A 156 -8.69 13.59 -5.62
N ALA A 157 -9.94 13.57 -6.08
CA ALA A 157 -10.85 12.45 -5.85
C ALA A 157 -10.34 11.15 -6.50
N ILE A 158 -9.75 11.22 -7.69
CA ILE A 158 -9.08 10.08 -8.34
C ILE A 158 -7.87 9.61 -7.52
N GLY A 159 -7.08 10.53 -6.96
CA GLY A 159 -5.98 10.20 -6.06
C GLY A 159 -6.44 9.39 -4.85
N TRP A 160 -7.53 9.81 -4.20
CA TRP A 160 -8.10 9.07 -3.06
C TRP A 160 -8.74 7.74 -3.45
N LEU A 161 -9.46 7.68 -4.57
CA LEU A 161 -10.03 6.43 -5.09
C LEU A 161 -8.95 5.41 -5.39
N THR A 162 -7.86 5.83 -6.03
CA THR A 162 -6.85 4.91 -6.54
C THR A 162 -5.75 4.62 -5.53
N MET A 163 -5.49 5.54 -4.58
CA MET A 163 -4.33 5.51 -3.67
C MET A 163 -2.97 5.38 -4.37
N LEU A 164 -2.90 5.54 -5.70
CA LEU A 164 -1.66 5.39 -6.46
C LEU A 164 -0.71 6.56 -6.18
N PHE A 165 -1.25 7.74 -5.94
CA PHE A 165 -0.50 8.95 -5.63
C PHE A 165 -1.20 9.77 -4.56
N GLU A 166 -0.44 10.60 -3.85
CA GLU A 166 -1.01 11.57 -2.90
C GLU A 166 -1.28 12.87 -3.64
N PRO A 167 -2.55 13.30 -3.79
CA PRO A 167 -2.84 14.53 -4.51
C PRO A 167 -2.44 15.76 -3.68
N ASN A 168 -1.88 16.79 -4.33
CA ASN A 168 -1.75 18.10 -3.68
C ASN A 168 -3.15 18.74 -3.56
N LEU A 169 -3.54 19.11 -2.34
CA LEU A 169 -4.86 19.71 -2.05
C LEU A 169 -4.92 21.21 -2.39
N SER A 170 -3.74 21.84 -2.50
CA SER A 170 -3.58 23.27 -2.78
C SER A 170 -2.59 23.50 -3.93
N PRO A 171 -2.85 22.95 -5.14
CA PRO A 171 -2.05 23.26 -6.32
C PRO A 171 -2.23 24.74 -6.70
N GLN A 172 -1.31 25.25 -7.52
CA GLN A 172 -1.47 26.59 -8.10
C GLN A 172 -2.73 26.64 -8.99
N ASN A 173 -3.35 27.81 -9.09
CA ASN A 173 -4.52 27.99 -9.95
C ASN A 173 -4.17 27.62 -11.39
N GLY A 174 -5.00 26.78 -12.01
CA GLY A 174 -4.75 26.31 -13.37
C GLY A 174 -3.77 25.14 -13.48
N SER A 175 -3.27 24.58 -12.37
CA SER A 175 -2.41 23.39 -12.38
C SER A 175 -2.97 22.25 -11.53
N ILE A 176 -2.49 21.04 -11.80
CA ILE A 176 -2.68 19.86 -10.95
C ILE A 176 -1.31 19.36 -10.53
N SER A 177 -1.20 18.85 -9.31
CA SER A 177 0.06 18.33 -8.80
C SER A 177 -0.12 17.17 -7.84
N VAL A 178 0.92 16.35 -7.78
CA VAL A 178 1.08 15.28 -6.79
C VAL A 178 1.92 15.83 -5.64
N GLN A 179 1.70 15.33 -4.43
CA GLN A 179 2.50 15.69 -3.27
C GLN A 179 3.92 15.11 -3.43
N PRO A 180 4.99 15.95 -3.42
CA PRO A 180 6.35 15.45 -3.52
C PRO A 180 6.76 14.68 -2.26
N THR A 181 7.63 13.69 -2.42
CA THR A 181 8.36 13.11 -1.28
C THR A 181 9.40 14.14 -0.82
N LEU A 182 9.42 14.46 0.47
CA LEU A 182 10.38 15.39 1.07
C LEU A 182 11.36 14.65 1.98
N ASP A 183 12.63 15.03 1.95
CA ASP A 183 13.64 14.49 2.86
C ASP A 183 13.54 15.13 4.25
N THR A 184 14.38 14.67 5.19
CA THR A 184 14.45 15.23 6.56
C THR A 184 14.80 16.73 6.63
N LYS A 185 15.28 17.32 5.54
CA LYS A 185 15.61 18.74 5.40
C LYS A 185 14.56 19.51 4.59
N GLY A 186 13.45 18.87 4.21
CA GLY A 186 12.38 19.45 3.40
C GLY A 186 12.72 19.60 1.92
N GLN A 187 13.78 18.95 1.43
CA GLN A 187 14.13 18.95 0.01
C GLN A 187 13.36 17.84 -0.72
N ILE A 188 12.97 18.11 -1.96
CA ILE A 188 12.32 17.10 -2.81
C ILE A 188 13.29 15.93 -2.99
N MET A 189 12.87 14.75 -2.56
CA MET A 189 13.60 13.52 -2.83
C MET A 189 13.35 13.12 -4.27
N SER A 190 14.44 12.93 -5.01
CA SER A 190 14.39 12.20 -6.27
C SER A 190 13.88 10.80 -5.98
N SER A 191 12.82 10.40 -6.68
CA SER A 191 12.30 9.04 -6.74
C SER A 191 12.31 8.65 -8.19
N ASP A 192 12.79 7.45 -8.52
CA ASP A 192 12.76 6.92 -9.89
C ASP A 192 11.33 6.74 -10.43
N ILE A 193 10.33 6.97 -9.58
CA ILE A 193 8.91 6.84 -9.88
C ILE A 193 8.30 8.17 -10.32
N PHE A 194 8.85 9.31 -9.88
CA PHE A 194 8.29 10.62 -10.16
C PHE A 194 9.19 11.44 -11.09
N ASP A 195 8.72 11.68 -12.31
CA ASP A 195 9.43 12.51 -13.28
C ASP A 195 9.08 13.99 -13.13
N THR A 196 7.79 14.27 -12.95
CA THR A 196 7.23 15.62 -12.82
C THR A 196 6.23 15.65 -11.67
N ILE A 197 6.15 16.78 -10.95
CA ILE A 197 5.29 16.92 -9.76
C ILE A 197 4.03 17.76 -10.06
N SER A 198 4.06 18.59 -11.10
CA SER A 198 2.96 19.51 -11.46
C SER A 198 2.78 19.57 -12.98
N ALA A 199 1.53 19.65 -13.45
CA ALA A 199 1.17 19.82 -14.85
C ALA A 199 0.13 20.95 -14.99
N THR A 200 0.20 21.72 -16.08
CA THR A 200 -0.75 22.81 -16.33
C THR A 200 -2.03 22.26 -16.96
N LEU A 201 -3.20 22.70 -16.51
CA LEU A 201 -4.48 22.20 -17.02
C LEU A 201 -4.65 22.37 -18.54
N SER A 202 -4.08 23.43 -19.11
CA SER A 202 -4.04 23.67 -20.56
C SER A 202 -3.30 22.56 -21.32
N GLU A 203 -2.22 22.03 -20.75
CA GLU A 203 -1.40 20.97 -21.35
C GLU A 203 -2.10 19.62 -21.23
N THR A 204 -2.89 19.42 -20.18
CA THR A 204 -3.56 18.15 -19.88
C THR A 204 -4.89 17.97 -20.61
N ARG A 205 -5.35 18.97 -21.37
CA ARG A 205 -6.67 18.98 -21.98
C ARG A 205 -6.77 17.93 -23.09
N GLY A 206 -7.74 17.02 -22.96
CA GLY A 206 -7.95 15.94 -23.94
C GLY A 206 -6.94 14.80 -23.84
N ILE A 207 -5.97 14.87 -22.92
CA ILE A 207 -5.06 13.76 -22.66
C ILE A 207 -5.81 12.70 -21.84
N PRO A 208 -5.83 11.42 -22.27
CA PRO A 208 -6.37 10.33 -21.49
C PRO A 208 -5.75 10.24 -20.10
N LEU A 209 -6.54 9.90 -19.08
CA LEU A 209 -6.09 9.89 -17.68
C LEU A 209 -4.84 9.04 -17.46
N HIS A 210 -4.73 7.87 -18.11
CA HIS A 210 -3.54 7.01 -17.98
C HIS A 210 -2.26 7.68 -18.54
N GLN A 211 -2.35 8.44 -19.62
CA GLN A 211 -1.23 9.21 -20.18
C GLN A 211 -0.91 10.43 -19.30
N LEU A 212 -1.94 11.07 -18.74
CA LEU A 212 -1.75 12.12 -17.77
C LEU A 212 -0.98 11.61 -16.53
N LEU A 213 -1.34 10.44 -16.02
CA LEU A 213 -0.62 9.83 -14.89
C LEU A 213 0.81 9.46 -15.25
N LYS A 214 1.07 9.03 -16.50
CA LYS A 214 2.42 8.79 -17.04
C LYS A 214 3.29 10.06 -17.02
N HIS A 215 2.69 11.25 -17.19
CA HIS A 215 3.42 12.52 -17.13
C HIS A 215 4.05 12.80 -15.75
N PHE A 216 3.43 12.29 -14.68
CA PHE A 216 3.98 12.37 -13.33
C PHE A 216 5.01 11.27 -13.05
N GLY A 217 5.25 10.35 -13.99
CA GLY A 217 6.18 9.22 -13.88
C GLY A 217 5.49 7.86 -13.87
N THR A 218 6.09 6.85 -13.24
CA THR A 218 5.58 5.46 -13.22
C THR A 218 4.54 5.22 -12.13
N LEU A 219 3.51 6.09 -12.09
CA LEU A 219 2.44 6.04 -11.10
C LEU A 219 1.52 4.83 -11.25
N ILE A 220 1.36 4.27 -12.45
CA ILE A 220 0.60 3.04 -12.65
C ILE A 220 1.62 1.90 -12.67
N PRO A 221 1.61 1.03 -11.64
CA PRO A 221 2.46 -0.15 -11.60
C PRO A 221 2.26 -1.02 -12.84
N THR A 222 3.35 -1.34 -13.50
CA THR A 222 3.39 -2.33 -14.58
C THR A 222 4.05 -3.59 -14.10
N GLU A 223 3.57 -4.73 -14.58
CA GLU A 223 4.33 -5.96 -14.48
C GLU A 223 5.66 -5.77 -15.20
N PHE A 224 6.73 -6.14 -14.50
CA PHE A 224 8.12 -5.96 -14.88
C PHE A 224 8.47 -6.44 -16.30
N TRP A 225 7.75 -7.44 -16.81
CA TRP A 225 8.04 -8.06 -18.10
C TRP A 225 7.56 -7.25 -19.31
N THR A 226 6.78 -6.19 -19.11
CA THR A 226 6.32 -5.34 -20.23
C THR A 226 7.40 -4.38 -20.74
N HIS A 227 8.39 -4.01 -19.92
CA HIS A 227 9.39 -2.99 -20.28
C HIS A 227 10.76 -3.53 -20.75
N ARG A 228 11.05 -4.81 -20.51
CA ARG A 228 12.42 -5.35 -20.63
C ARG A 228 12.89 -5.73 -22.03
N HIS A 229 12.07 -5.54 -23.07
CA HIS A 229 12.50 -5.82 -24.44
C HIS A 229 13.30 -4.68 -25.09
N THR A 230 13.41 -3.49 -24.46
CA THR A 230 13.98 -2.31 -25.13
C THR A 230 15.39 -1.90 -24.70
N ASN A 231 15.95 -2.40 -23.59
CA ASN A 231 17.28 -1.98 -23.14
C ASN A 231 18.24 -3.16 -22.87
N ASN A 232 19.40 -3.11 -23.53
CA ASN A 232 20.56 -4.02 -23.54
C ASN A 232 21.25 -4.25 -22.18
N TRP A 233 20.53 -4.25 -21.06
CA TRP A 233 21.08 -4.76 -19.81
C TRP A 233 21.12 -6.28 -19.89
N ALA A 234 22.35 -6.79 -20.02
CA ALA A 234 22.66 -8.20 -20.00
C ALA A 234 21.94 -8.91 -18.84
N PRO A 235 21.54 -10.19 -19.00
CA PRO A 235 20.90 -10.96 -17.95
C PRO A 235 21.96 -11.32 -16.90
N ASP A 236 22.37 -10.33 -16.12
CA ASP A 236 23.22 -10.54 -14.97
C ASP A 236 22.33 -11.24 -13.94
N THR A 237 22.51 -12.56 -13.87
CA THR A 237 22.13 -13.55 -12.86
C THR A 237 21.23 -13.05 -11.72
N PHE A 238 20.09 -12.43 -12.04
CA PHE A 238 19.14 -12.02 -11.03
C PHE A 238 18.70 -13.29 -10.32
N SER A 239 18.89 -13.34 -9.01
CA SER A 239 18.29 -14.39 -8.20
C SER A 239 16.80 -14.38 -8.52
N GLU A 240 16.30 -15.41 -9.20
CA GLU A 240 14.87 -15.57 -9.49
C GLU A 240 14.05 -15.75 -8.20
N GLN A 241 14.74 -15.71 -7.06
CA GLN A 241 14.23 -15.92 -5.74
C GLN A 241 14.52 -14.72 -4.81
N ILE A 242 13.50 -14.35 -4.08
CA ILE A 242 13.55 -13.41 -2.96
C ILE A 242 13.69 -14.25 -1.68
N VAL A 243 14.77 -14.02 -0.94
CA VAL A 243 15.11 -14.75 0.28
C VAL A 243 14.71 -13.93 1.51
N VAL A 244 13.77 -14.45 2.30
CA VAL A 244 13.18 -13.74 3.45
C VAL A 244 14.22 -13.30 4.48
N SER A 245 15.30 -14.07 4.67
CA SER A 245 16.38 -13.72 5.62
C SER A 245 17.12 -12.44 5.22
N CYS A 246 17.13 -12.06 3.94
CA CYS A 246 17.76 -10.86 3.43
C CYS A 246 16.85 -9.62 3.52
N ILE A 247 15.53 -9.80 3.41
CA ILE A 247 14.59 -8.66 3.28
C ILE A 247 13.72 -8.40 4.52
N ASN A 248 13.81 -9.24 5.56
CA ASN A 248 13.06 -8.99 6.77
C ASN A 248 13.54 -7.71 7.48
N TYR A 249 12.63 -6.97 8.12
CA TYR A 249 12.86 -5.69 8.77
C TYR A 249 14.04 -5.70 9.75
N ARG A 250 14.25 -6.79 10.49
CA ARG A 250 15.41 -6.90 11.38
C ARG A 250 16.73 -6.83 10.61
N THR A 251 16.84 -7.56 9.50
CA THR A 251 18.01 -7.51 8.62
C THR A 251 18.16 -6.13 8.00
N LEU A 252 17.09 -5.58 7.41
CA LEU A 252 17.10 -4.25 6.80
C LEU A 252 17.59 -3.18 7.78
N TYR A 253 17.02 -3.16 8.99
CA TYR A 253 17.33 -2.16 10.00
C TYR A 253 18.70 -2.37 10.66
N ARG A 254 19.00 -3.58 11.15
CA ARG A 254 20.20 -3.81 11.98
C ARG A 254 21.47 -4.05 11.18
N ILE A 255 21.35 -4.62 9.98
CA ILE A 255 22.51 -5.01 9.16
C ILE A 255 22.74 -3.95 8.10
N ALA A 256 21.71 -3.62 7.32
CA ALA A 256 21.85 -2.68 6.21
C ALA A 256 21.68 -1.20 6.63
N GLY A 257 21.22 -0.93 7.86
CA GLY A 257 20.98 0.42 8.35
C GLY A 257 19.82 1.14 7.65
N ILE A 258 18.91 0.37 7.02
CA ILE A 258 17.80 0.90 6.24
C ILE A 258 16.68 1.36 7.17
N LYS A 259 16.20 2.58 6.93
CA LYS A 259 15.09 3.22 7.64
C LYS A 259 13.78 3.00 6.90
N LEU A 260 12.70 2.91 7.67
CA LEU A 260 11.35 2.83 7.12
C LEU A 260 10.72 4.21 7.09
N GLU A 261 10.13 4.55 5.95
CA GLU A 261 9.25 5.69 5.78
C GLU A 261 7.85 5.20 5.37
N PHE A 262 6.81 5.73 5.99
CA PHE A 262 5.44 5.39 5.65
C PHE A 262 4.91 6.36 4.62
N THR A 263 4.37 5.85 3.51
CA THR A 263 3.82 6.65 2.41
C THR A 263 2.33 6.38 2.21
N SER A 264 1.60 7.39 1.78
CA SER A 264 0.18 7.36 1.39
C SER A 264 -0.02 6.94 -0.07
N SER A 265 1.06 6.81 -0.85
CA SER A 265 1.04 6.43 -2.27
C SER A 265 1.43 4.96 -2.43
N ALA A 266 0.53 4.16 -3.00
CA ALA A 266 0.75 2.74 -3.25
C ALA A 266 1.86 2.52 -4.29
N SER A 267 2.00 3.42 -5.26
CA SER A 267 3.03 3.32 -6.31
C SER A 267 4.43 3.53 -5.77
N LEU A 268 4.59 4.24 -4.64
CA LEU A 268 5.84 4.38 -3.89
C LEU A 268 6.16 3.19 -2.97
N HIS A 269 5.31 2.17 -2.89
CA HIS A 269 5.57 1.02 -2.02
C HIS A 269 6.87 0.29 -2.43
N LEU A 270 7.77 0.04 -1.48
CA LEU A 270 9.11 -0.53 -1.69
C LEU A 270 10.03 0.33 -2.57
N ASP A 271 9.72 1.61 -2.78
CA ASP A 271 10.68 2.57 -3.34
C ASP A 271 11.86 2.72 -2.36
N PHE A 272 13.07 2.40 -2.82
CA PHE A 272 14.27 2.34 -2.00
C PHE A 272 15.31 3.34 -2.49
N ASP A 273 15.60 4.34 -1.65
CA ASP A 273 16.68 5.30 -1.89
C ASP A 273 17.97 4.81 -1.21
N GLU A 274 18.92 4.34 -2.01
CA GLU A 274 20.23 3.87 -1.55
C GLU A 274 21.03 4.97 -0.82
N ARG A 275 20.92 6.23 -1.26
CA ARG A 275 21.69 7.35 -0.72
C ARG A 275 21.24 7.69 0.68
N THR A 276 19.93 7.72 0.92
CA THR A 276 19.38 7.98 2.26
C THR A 276 19.19 6.71 3.09
N LYS A 277 19.35 5.53 2.46
CA LYS A 277 19.03 4.21 3.00
C LYS A 277 17.60 4.18 3.55
N THR A 278 16.65 4.69 2.78
CA THR A 278 15.24 4.76 3.19
C THR A 278 14.39 3.96 2.24
N ILE A 279 13.56 3.07 2.78
CA ILE A 279 12.54 2.34 2.02
C ILE A 279 11.16 2.85 2.40
N LYS A 280 10.34 3.12 1.39
CA LYS A 280 8.97 3.56 1.55
C LYS A 280 8.02 2.38 1.66
N ILE A 281 7.09 2.44 2.61
CA ILE A 281 6.09 1.41 2.87
C ILE A 281 4.70 2.05 2.85
N PHE A 282 3.88 1.66 1.89
CA PHE A 282 2.49 2.11 1.77
C PHE A 282 1.67 1.84 3.03
N GLN A 283 1.16 2.88 3.69
CA GLN A 283 0.67 2.84 5.07
C GLN A 283 -0.80 2.41 5.25
N TYR A 284 -1.49 2.05 4.16
CA TYR A 284 -2.93 1.73 4.20
C TYR A 284 -3.25 0.29 3.76
N PRO A 285 -2.72 -0.75 4.44
CA PRO A 285 -3.01 -2.12 4.07
C PRO A 285 -4.51 -2.50 4.20
N SER A 286 -5.31 -1.80 5.00
CA SER A 286 -6.77 -2.00 5.01
C SER A 286 -7.40 -1.66 3.66
N PHE A 287 -6.91 -0.64 2.97
CA PHE A 287 -7.32 -0.34 1.59
C PHE A 287 -6.96 -1.49 0.64
N CYS A 288 -5.73 -2.01 0.73
CA CYS A 288 -5.30 -3.14 -0.10
C CYS A 288 -6.18 -4.38 0.13
N MET A 289 -6.52 -4.66 1.39
CA MET A 289 -7.39 -5.77 1.74
C MET A 289 -8.79 -5.57 1.18
N MET A 290 -9.38 -4.38 1.33
CA MET A 290 -10.69 -4.03 0.78
C MET A 290 -10.74 -4.20 -0.74
N VAL A 291 -9.73 -3.73 -1.47
CA VAL A 291 -9.66 -3.87 -2.94
C VAL A 291 -9.43 -5.32 -3.36
N ALA A 292 -8.60 -6.07 -2.63
CA ALA A 292 -8.29 -7.46 -2.97
C ALA A 292 -9.44 -8.43 -2.66
N SER A 293 -10.17 -8.20 -1.55
CA SER A 293 -11.29 -9.05 -1.11
C SER A 293 -12.59 -8.74 -1.82
N GLY A 294 -12.79 -7.46 -2.18
CA GLY A 294 -14.02 -6.92 -2.76
C GLY A 294 -14.52 -7.63 -4.01
N ILE A 295 -13.61 -8.29 -4.71
CA ILE A 295 -13.91 -8.90 -5.99
C ILE A 295 -14.11 -10.40 -5.70
N SER A 296 -15.33 -10.90 -5.74
CA SER A 296 -15.60 -12.32 -5.45
C SER A 296 -14.85 -13.24 -6.44
N SER A 297 -14.30 -14.34 -5.95
CA SER A 297 -13.63 -15.40 -6.74
C SER A 297 -14.55 -16.57 -7.09
N THR A 298 -15.85 -16.51 -6.76
CA THR A 298 -16.76 -17.66 -6.92
C THR A 298 -17.62 -17.69 -8.18
N GLU A 299 -17.54 -16.71 -9.08
CA GLU A 299 -18.18 -16.80 -10.40
C GLU A 299 -17.18 -16.49 -11.51
N ILE A 300 -16.43 -17.51 -11.90
CA ILE A 300 -15.54 -17.53 -13.07
C ILE A 300 -16.34 -17.67 -14.38
N VAL A 301 -17.67 -17.73 -14.34
CA VAL A 301 -18.50 -17.92 -15.53
C VAL A 301 -19.08 -16.57 -15.93
N ASP A 302 -18.46 -15.96 -16.94
CA ASP A 302 -18.96 -14.86 -17.76
C ASP A 302 -19.08 -13.47 -17.11
N SER A 303 -18.07 -12.65 -17.41
CA SER A 303 -18.16 -11.20 -17.67
C SER A 303 -18.49 -10.21 -16.53
N GLN A 304 -17.59 -9.21 -16.37
CA GLN A 304 -17.83 -7.84 -15.89
C GLN A 304 -17.73 -7.44 -14.41
N HIS A 305 -17.26 -8.29 -13.49
CA HIS A 305 -16.87 -7.80 -12.15
C HIS A 305 -15.45 -7.20 -12.15
N TYR A 306 -15.24 -6.14 -12.93
CA TYR A 306 -13.98 -5.40 -12.95
C TYR A 306 -13.94 -4.46 -11.74
N ALA A 307 -12.97 -4.63 -10.83
CA ALA A 307 -12.59 -3.51 -9.95
C ALA A 307 -12.37 -2.27 -10.81
N TYR A 308 -12.86 -1.12 -10.35
CA TYR A 308 -12.86 0.15 -11.09
C TYR A 308 -11.47 0.59 -11.58
N LEU A 309 -10.40 0.03 -11.02
CA LEU A 309 -9.02 0.27 -11.43
C LEU A 309 -8.51 -0.62 -12.55
N ASN A 310 -9.13 -1.79 -12.80
CA ASN A 310 -8.66 -2.73 -13.82
C ASN A 310 -8.61 -2.09 -15.21
N ARG A 311 -9.63 -1.29 -15.54
CA ARG A 311 -9.67 -0.61 -16.84
C ARG A 311 -8.57 0.44 -16.96
N LEU A 312 -8.33 1.24 -15.92
CA LEU A 312 -7.25 2.22 -15.89
C LEU A 312 -5.87 1.57 -16.15
N PHE A 313 -5.60 0.43 -15.52
CA PHE A 313 -4.35 -0.33 -15.73
C PHE A 313 -4.27 -0.90 -17.15
N GLN A 314 -5.36 -1.49 -17.65
CA GLN A 314 -5.42 -2.00 -19.02
C GLN A 314 -5.19 -0.89 -20.05
N ASP A 315 -5.80 0.28 -19.85
CA ASP A 315 -5.65 1.42 -20.74
C ASP A 315 -4.20 1.93 -20.74
N TYR A 316 -3.56 1.98 -19.58
CA TYR A 316 -2.13 2.31 -19.45
C TYR A 316 -1.24 1.36 -20.28
N LEU A 317 -1.43 0.04 -20.12
CA LEU A 317 -0.67 -0.96 -20.87
C LEU A 317 -0.91 -0.86 -22.37
N ARG A 318 -2.17 -0.69 -22.78
CA ARG A 318 -2.54 -0.51 -24.19
C ARG A 318 -1.92 0.76 -24.76
N GLY A 319 -1.80 1.82 -23.97
CA GLY A 319 -1.09 3.04 -24.36
C GLY A 319 0.37 2.75 -24.67
N ASN A 320 1.06 2.03 -23.77
CA ASN A 320 2.48 1.69 -23.94
C ASN A 320 2.73 0.73 -25.12
N MET A 321 1.81 -0.17 -25.44
CA MET A 321 1.94 -1.08 -26.60
C MET A 321 1.86 -0.38 -27.96
N VAL A 322 1.16 0.74 -28.05
CA VAL A 322 1.07 1.52 -29.31
C VAL A 322 2.41 2.18 -29.64
N GLU A 323 3.25 2.43 -28.62
CA GLU A 323 4.58 3.02 -28.75
C GLU A 323 5.68 1.99 -29.07
N MET A 324 5.39 0.68 -29.09
CA MET A 324 6.36 -0.40 -29.37
C MET A 324 6.51 -0.73 -30.86
N SER A 325 7.69 -1.22 -31.24
CA SER A 325 8.03 -1.63 -32.62
C SER A 325 7.21 -2.84 -33.09
N ASP A 326 7.03 -3.00 -34.40
CA ASP A 326 6.23 -4.10 -34.99
C ASP A 326 6.77 -5.51 -34.67
N GLN A 327 8.06 -5.62 -34.32
CA GLN A 327 8.69 -6.90 -33.98
C GLN A 327 8.35 -7.33 -32.53
N ASP A 328 8.25 -6.38 -31.60
CA ASP A 328 7.90 -6.62 -30.18
C ASP A 328 6.40 -6.91 -29.97
N ARG A 329 5.56 -6.52 -30.93
CA ARG A 329 4.10 -6.76 -30.91
C ARG A 329 3.72 -8.24 -31.00
N THR A 330 4.54 -9.06 -31.65
CA THR A 330 4.20 -10.46 -31.93
C THR A 330 4.44 -11.40 -30.74
N GLU A 331 5.40 -11.07 -29.87
CA GLU A 331 5.69 -11.83 -28.64
C GLU A 331 4.82 -11.38 -27.46
N SER A 332 4.55 -10.07 -27.32
CA SER A 332 3.66 -9.56 -26.24
C SER A 332 2.22 -10.08 -26.37
N ASN A 333 1.71 -10.25 -27.59
CA ASN A 333 0.38 -10.83 -27.83
C ASN A 333 0.18 -12.27 -27.30
N LYS A 334 1.26 -13.01 -26.99
CA LYS A 334 1.17 -14.35 -26.37
C LYS A 334 1.22 -14.34 -24.84
N SER A 335 1.67 -13.25 -24.22
CA SER A 335 1.86 -13.10 -22.78
C SER A 335 0.93 -12.08 -22.12
N HIS A 336 0.04 -11.43 -22.89
CA HIS A 336 -1.04 -10.58 -22.34
C HIS A 336 -2.15 -11.42 -21.69
N GLU A 337 -1.76 -12.18 -20.67
CA GLU A 337 -2.64 -12.52 -19.58
C GLU A 337 -3.20 -11.21 -18.99
N LYS A 338 -4.49 -11.23 -18.71
CA LYS A 338 -5.25 -10.09 -18.23
C LYS A 338 -4.63 -9.62 -16.90
N ILE A 339 -3.93 -8.48 -16.89
CA ILE A 339 -3.36 -7.93 -15.65
C ILE A 339 -4.47 -7.78 -14.62
N ASP A 340 -4.25 -8.38 -13.46
CA ASP A 340 -5.18 -8.36 -12.34
C ASP A 340 -4.72 -7.32 -11.31
N ILE A 341 -5.47 -6.22 -11.17
CA ILE A 341 -5.17 -5.20 -10.15
C ILE A 341 -5.11 -5.78 -8.74
N ARG A 342 -5.84 -6.87 -8.47
CA ARG A 342 -5.76 -7.53 -7.17
C ARG A 342 -4.35 -7.98 -6.89
N ALA A 343 -3.65 -8.53 -7.88
CA ALA A 343 -2.30 -9.04 -7.71
C ALA A 343 -1.36 -7.93 -7.21
N PHE A 344 -1.50 -6.69 -7.71
CA PHE A 344 -0.75 -5.54 -7.22
C PHE A 344 -0.98 -5.28 -5.71
N TYR A 345 -2.24 -5.17 -5.28
CA TYR A 345 -2.56 -4.92 -3.86
C TYR A 345 -2.27 -6.12 -2.96
N LEU A 346 -2.37 -7.34 -3.49
CA LEU A 346 -1.97 -8.56 -2.80
C LEU A 346 -0.47 -8.60 -2.58
N GLU A 347 0.34 -8.19 -3.56
CA GLU A 347 1.78 -8.10 -3.38
C GLU A 347 2.17 -7.09 -2.31
N ILE A 348 1.46 -5.97 -2.17
CA ILE A 348 1.64 -5.06 -1.03
C ILE A 348 1.40 -5.81 0.29
N LEU A 349 0.27 -6.54 0.43
CA LEU A 349 -0.02 -7.31 1.64
C LEU A 349 1.01 -8.43 1.89
N MET A 350 1.51 -9.05 0.84
CA MET A 350 2.54 -10.09 0.91
C MET A 350 3.90 -9.51 1.29
N SER A 351 4.26 -8.30 0.85
CA SER A 351 5.52 -7.66 1.25
C SER A 351 5.56 -7.35 2.74
N TYR A 352 4.43 -6.95 3.34
CA TYR A 352 4.30 -6.79 4.79
C TYR A 352 4.63 -8.09 5.53
N ARG A 353 4.18 -9.23 4.99
CA ARG A 353 4.49 -10.54 5.55
C ARG A 353 5.98 -10.85 5.45
N LEU A 354 6.60 -10.59 4.31
CA LEU A 354 8.03 -10.81 4.09
C LEU A 354 8.89 -9.98 5.04
N ILE A 355 8.59 -8.69 5.12
CA ILE A 355 9.37 -7.71 5.85
C ILE A 355 9.16 -7.90 7.36
N PHE A 356 7.90 -8.03 7.80
CA PHE A 356 7.58 -8.03 9.23
C PHE A 356 7.15 -9.39 9.74
N GLY A 357 6.11 -9.96 9.15
CA GLY A 357 5.30 -11.02 9.73
C GLY A 357 5.96 -12.40 9.83
N GLN A 358 6.99 -12.70 9.02
CA GLN A 358 7.64 -14.02 9.01
C GLN A 358 8.81 -14.15 10.00
N ASN A 359 9.40 -13.03 10.44
CA ASN A 359 10.58 -13.05 11.31
C ASN A 359 10.27 -12.51 12.71
N ARG A 360 10.47 -13.35 13.74
CA ARG A 360 10.20 -12.96 15.14
C ARG A 360 10.97 -11.74 15.61
N GLY A 361 12.17 -11.56 15.09
CA GLY A 361 12.99 -10.38 15.35
C GLY A 361 12.37 -9.12 14.75
N SER A 362 11.91 -9.18 13.50
CA SER A 362 11.29 -8.06 12.78
C SER A 362 10.09 -7.50 13.53
N TRP A 363 9.06 -8.31 13.79
CA TRP A 363 7.84 -7.77 14.40
C TRP A 363 8.04 -7.32 15.85
N LYS A 364 8.95 -7.95 16.61
CA LYS A 364 9.33 -7.46 17.95
C LYS A 364 10.08 -6.14 17.90
N LEU A 365 11.00 -6.00 16.94
CA LEU A 365 11.77 -4.77 16.74
C LEU A 365 10.83 -3.63 16.32
N PHE A 366 9.92 -3.90 15.39
CA PHE A 366 8.89 -2.95 14.96
C PHE A 366 8.02 -2.50 16.14
N SER A 367 7.47 -3.45 16.90
CA SER A 367 6.72 -3.16 18.11
C SER A 367 7.51 -2.32 19.10
N SER A 368 8.82 -2.55 19.24
CA SER A 368 9.66 -1.77 20.15
C SER A 368 9.82 -0.31 19.69
N HIS A 369 10.03 -0.06 18.40
CA HIS A 369 10.25 1.29 17.86
C HIS A 369 8.95 2.09 17.70
N HIS A 370 7.82 1.42 17.44
CA HIS A 370 6.56 2.07 17.10
C HIS A 370 5.46 1.92 18.16
N LYS A 371 5.80 1.45 19.36
CA LYS A 371 4.87 1.27 20.50
C LYS A 371 4.02 2.50 20.84
N LYS A 372 4.52 3.71 20.57
CA LYS A 372 3.85 4.99 20.87
C LYS A 372 3.20 5.66 19.66
N ARG A 373 3.32 5.08 18.46
CA ARG A 373 2.82 5.69 17.23
C ARG A 373 1.36 5.27 17.03
N ASN A 374 0.48 6.26 16.93
CA ASN A 374 -0.92 6.03 16.57
C ASN A 374 -1.02 5.95 15.05
N PHE A 375 -1.07 4.72 14.54
CA PHE A 375 -1.39 4.48 13.14
C PHE A 375 -2.90 4.61 12.94
N SER A 376 -3.30 5.32 11.88
CA SER A 376 -4.73 5.45 11.57
C SER A 376 -5.32 4.15 11.01
N ASP A 377 -4.54 3.37 10.27
CA ASP A 377 -4.98 2.14 9.63
C ASP A 377 -5.03 0.97 10.65
N PRO A 378 -6.17 0.25 10.76
CA PRO A 378 -6.36 -0.79 11.77
C PRO A 378 -5.56 -2.06 11.48
N LEU A 379 -5.19 -2.31 10.22
CA LEU A 379 -4.47 -3.51 9.78
C LEU A 379 -2.95 -3.31 9.85
N LEU A 380 -2.46 -2.08 9.69
CA LEU A 380 -1.04 -1.76 9.62
C LEU A 380 -0.24 -2.31 10.80
N LEU A 381 -0.66 -1.99 12.03
CA LEU A 381 0.04 -2.46 13.22
C LEU A 381 -0.04 -3.98 13.34
N ARG A 382 -1.16 -4.60 12.96
CA ARG A 382 -1.34 -6.06 13.00
C ARG A 382 -0.33 -6.76 12.09
N LEU A 383 -0.19 -6.31 10.85
CA LEU A 383 0.75 -6.90 9.88
C LEU A 383 2.21 -6.67 10.28
N CYS A 384 2.53 -5.52 10.87
CA CYS A 384 3.92 -5.18 11.23
C CYS A 384 4.38 -5.74 12.59
N ALA A 385 3.48 -5.87 13.56
CA ALA A 385 3.80 -6.14 14.96
C ALA A 385 3.50 -7.58 15.41
N LYS A 386 2.82 -8.39 14.58
CA LYS A 386 2.41 -9.76 14.91
C LYS A 386 3.03 -10.79 13.96
N ASN A 387 2.92 -12.05 14.36
CA ASN A 387 3.33 -13.19 13.54
C ASN A 387 2.27 -13.45 12.46
N CYS A 388 2.69 -13.59 11.20
CA CYS A 388 1.79 -13.81 10.08
C CYS A 388 0.92 -15.07 10.21
N ARG A 389 1.40 -16.12 10.88
CA ARG A 389 0.63 -17.37 11.07
C ARG A 389 -0.54 -17.23 12.05
N LYS A 390 -0.56 -16.15 12.84
CA LYS A 390 -1.64 -15.86 13.81
C LYS A 390 -2.58 -14.76 13.30
N GLU A 391 -2.28 -14.19 12.14
CA GLU A 391 -3.03 -13.07 11.61
C GLU A 391 -4.06 -13.62 10.60
N MET A 392 -5.34 -13.51 10.95
CA MET A 392 -6.46 -14.04 10.17
C MET A 392 -6.51 -13.46 8.75
N THR A 393 -6.01 -12.24 8.57
CA THR A 393 -5.85 -11.62 7.24
C THR A 393 -5.07 -12.50 6.27
N TYR A 394 -4.11 -13.31 6.75
CA TYR A 394 -3.32 -14.22 5.91
C TYR A 394 -3.88 -15.64 5.81
N SER A 395 -5.00 -15.94 6.46
CA SER A 395 -5.72 -17.22 6.26
C SER A 395 -6.70 -17.18 5.09
N GLU A 396 -6.89 -16.02 4.47
CA GLU A 396 -7.70 -15.87 3.26
C GLU A 396 -7.15 -16.72 2.11
N SER A 397 -8.04 -17.40 1.39
CA SER A 397 -7.69 -18.41 0.39
C SER A 397 -6.88 -17.86 -0.78
N PHE A 398 -7.06 -16.59 -1.11
CA PHE A 398 -6.36 -15.89 -2.19
C PHE A 398 -4.94 -15.45 -1.81
N ILE A 399 -4.53 -15.54 -0.53
CA ILE A 399 -3.16 -15.23 -0.11
C ILE A 399 -2.33 -16.53 -0.05
N PRO A 400 -1.27 -16.65 -0.86
CA PRO A 400 -0.40 -17.82 -0.84
C PRO A 400 0.22 -18.04 0.53
N GLN A 401 0.45 -19.29 0.96
CA GLN A 401 1.08 -19.63 2.25
C GLN A 401 2.50 -19.06 2.41
N PRO A 402 3.00 -18.86 3.66
CA PRO A 402 4.33 -18.31 3.90
C PRO A 402 5.43 -19.28 3.49
N LYS A 403 6.34 -18.83 2.61
CA LYS A 403 7.51 -19.58 2.13
C LYS A 403 8.81 -18.93 2.64
N PRO A 404 9.93 -19.67 2.74
CA PRO A 404 11.24 -19.07 3.05
C PRO A 404 11.85 -18.32 1.86
N GLN A 405 11.43 -18.68 0.65
CA GLN A 405 11.85 -18.10 -0.62
C GLN A 405 10.62 -17.89 -1.50
N TYR A 406 10.62 -16.80 -2.27
CA TYR A 406 9.54 -16.42 -3.16
C TYR A 406 10.07 -16.23 -4.57
N SER A 407 9.32 -16.67 -5.58
CA SER A 407 9.67 -16.41 -6.96
C SER A 407 9.42 -14.94 -7.28
N VAL A 408 10.42 -14.28 -7.83
CA VAL A 408 10.29 -12.89 -8.34
C VAL A 408 9.16 -12.80 -9.37
N ARG A 409 9.00 -13.82 -10.22
CA ARG A 409 8.02 -13.79 -11.32
C ARG A 409 6.63 -14.22 -10.91
N LYS A 410 6.53 -15.29 -10.13
CA LYS A 410 5.24 -15.93 -9.82
C LYS A 410 4.58 -15.35 -8.58
N ASP A 411 5.37 -14.92 -7.60
CA ASP A 411 4.83 -14.42 -6.33
C ASP A 411 4.86 -12.86 -6.28
N PHE A 412 5.70 -12.17 -7.08
CA PHE A 412 5.88 -10.71 -7.05
C PHE A 412 6.07 -10.06 -8.44
N ALA A 413 5.08 -10.17 -9.32
CA ALA A 413 5.14 -9.63 -10.69
C ALA A 413 5.28 -8.09 -10.76
N PHE A 414 4.79 -7.36 -9.76
CA PHE A 414 4.88 -5.89 -9.70
C PHE A 414 6.09 -5.41 -8.89
N PHE A 415 6.32 -5.98 -7.71
CA PHE A 415 7.35 -5.50 -6.78
C PHE A 415 8.63 -6.33 -6.76
N GLY A 416 8.70 -7.39 -7.57
CA GLY A 416 9.81 -8.33 -7.57
C GLY A 416 11.17 -7.66 -7.81
N GLU A 417 11.26 -6.73 -8.75
CA GLU A 417 12.49 -5.98 -9.02
C GLU A 417 12.93 -5.15 -7.82
N ARG A 418 12.02 -4.37 -7.22
CA ARG A 418 12.32 -3.55 -6.03
C ARG A 418 12.81 -4.40 -4.87
N LEU A 419 12.21 -5.59 -4.67
CA LEU A 419 12.65 -6.54 -3.64
C LEU A 419 14.02 -7.14 -3.94
N VAL A 420 14.33 -7.43 -5.20
CA VAL A 420 15.64 -7.96 -5.60
C VAL A 420 16.73 -6.90 -5.50
N HIS A 421 16.44 -5.67 -5.92
CA HIS A 421 17.32 -4.51 -5.75
C HIS A 421 17.64 -4.29 -4.27
N LEU A 422 16.62 -4.26 -3.42
CA LEU A 422 16.79 -4.20 -1.96
C LEU A 422 17.63 -5.36 -1.42
N GLN A 423 17.36 -6.59 -1.86
CA GLN A 423 18.12 -7.77 -1.46
C GLN A 423 19.59 -7.68 -1.87
N ARG A 424 19.87 -7.23 -3.10
CA ARG A 424 21.24 -7.05 -3.60
C ARG A 424 21.99 -6.05 -2.74
N PHE A 425 21.39 -4.89 -2.51
CA PHE A 425 21.98 -3.87 -1.63
C PHE A 425 22.32 -4.44 -0.25
N VAL A 426 21.41 -5.22 0.34
CA VAL A 426 21.64 -5.87 1.65
C VAL A 426 22.78 -6.88 1.58
N ILE A 427 22.82 -7.75 0.55
CA ILE A 427 23.86 -8.77 0.39
C ILE A 427 25.25 -8.12 0.27
N GLU A 428 25.35 -7.00 -0.44
CA GLU A 428 26.59 -6.23 -0.59
C GLU A 428 27.04 -5.56 0.71
N GLN A 429 26.16 -5.44 1.72
CA GLN A 429 26.58 -4.98 3.05
C GLN A 429 27.29 -6.12 3.80
N ASP A 430 28.62 -6.03 3.85
CA ASP A 430 29.45 -6.90 4.68
C ASP A 430 29.25 -6.59 6.18
N PRO A 431 29.09 -7.62 7.03
CA PRO A 431 29.05 -7.43 8.48
C PRO A 431 30.47 -7.13 8.98
N GLY A 432 30.89 -5.86 8.89
CA GLY A 432 32.22 -5.42 9.33
C GLY A 432 32.42 -5.44 10.85
N ASP A 433 31.32 -5.40 11.61
CA ASP A 433 31.37 -5.36 13.07
C ASP A 433 31.00 -6.70 13.71
N PHE A 434 31.65 -7.02 14.84
CA PHE A 434 31.34 -8.18 15.67
C PHE A 434 29.86 -8.24 16.06
N TRP A 435 29.25 -7.08 16.36
CA TRP A 435 27.83 -6.98 16.67
C TRP A 435 26.94 -7.33 15.48
N THR A 436 27.37 -7.05 14.25
CA THR A 436 26.63 -7.37 13.05
C THR A 436 26.71 -8.87 12.75
N LEU A 437 27.89 -9.48 12.90
CA LEU A 437 28.08 -10.95 12.84
C LEU A 437 27.20 -11.69 13.86
N TRP A 438 27.06 -11.14 15.07
CA TRP A 438 26.21 -11.70 16.13
C TRP A 438 24.72 -11.77 15.73
N TYR A 439 24.26 -10.87 14.86
CA TYR A 439 22.86 -10.80 14.45
C TYR A 439 22.59 -11.30 13.02
N ASP A 440 23.62 -11.58 12.23
CA ASP A 440 23.49 -12.03 10.86
C ASP A 440 23.02 -13.49 10.76
N LYS A 441 21.82 -13.68 10.22
CA LYS A 441 21.21 -15.00 9.99
C LYS A 441 21.01 -15.31 8.50
N ARG A 442 21.61 -14.51 7.61
CA ARG A 442 21.51 -14.70 6.17
C ARG A 442 22.24 -15.97 5.75
N ASP A 443 23.42 -16.20 6.33
CA ASP A 443 24.19 -17.44 6.21
C ASP A 443 24.13 -18.23 7.53
N ILE A 444 23.31 -19.27 7.54
CA ILE A 444 23.11 -20.11 8.73
C ILE A 444 24.38 -20.87 9.11
N LEU A 445 25.23 -21.22 8.14
CA LEU A 445 26.46 -21.96 8.37
C LEU A 445 27.49 -21.04 9.03
N ARG A 446 27.70 -19.84 8.49
CA ARG A 446 28.61 -18.85 9.07
C ARG A 446 28.19 -18.46 10.49
N TYR A 447 26.88 -18.31 10.73
CA TYR A 447 26.33 -18.05 12.06
C TYR A 447 26.71 -19.17 13.06
N TYR A 448 26.46 -20.44 12.73
CA TYR A 448 26.79 -21.54 13.64
C TYR A 448 28.29 -21.73 13.83
N THR A 449 29.11 -21.56 12.79
CA THR A 449 30.57 -21.62 12.89
C THR A 449 31.10 -20.54 13.83
N PHE A 450 30.60 -19.30 13.71
CA PHE A 450 30.96 -18.21 14.62
C PHE A 450 30.64 -18.56 16.09
N TRP A 451 29.44 -19.07 16.35
CA TRP A 451 29.04 -19.49 17.70
C TRP A 451 29.82 -20.69 18.23
N ALA A 452 30.16 -21.65 17.37
CA ALA A 452 30.99 -22.79 17.74
C ALA A 452 32.39 -22.33 18.17
N VAL A 453 33.00 -21.40 17.43
CA VAL A 453 34.31 -20.82 17.78
C VAL A 453 34.27 -20.09 19.11
N ILE A 454 33.22 -19.29 19.37
CA ILE A 454 33.05 -18.60 20.67
C ILE A 454 32.93 -19.62 21.82
N TRP A 455 32.12 -20.66 21.65
CA TRP A 455 31.95 -21.69 22.68
C TRP A 455 33.23 -22.48 22.94
N VAL A 456 33.89 -22.97 21.90
CA VAL A 456 35.13 -23.73 22.01
C VAL A 456 36.23 -22.86 22.63
N GLY A 457 36.42 -21.65 22.11
CA GLY A 457 37.41 -20.71 22.66
C GLY A 457 37.13 -20.32 24.11
N GLY A 458 35.86 -20.08 24.46
CA GLY A 458 35.44 -19.78 25.83
C GLY A 458 35.71 -20.92 26.80
N VAL A 459 35.39 -22.17 26.40
CA VAL A 459 35.67 -23.36 27.22
C VAL A 459 37.18 -23.57 27.39
N SER A 460 37.97 -23.42 26.32
CA SER A 460 39.43 -23.55 26.39
C SER A 460 40.07 -22.52 27.33
N LEU A 461 39.59 -21.27 27.31
CA LEU A 461 40.09 -20.22 28.21
C LEU A 461 39.75 -20.54 29.68
N LEU A 462 38.53 -21.00 29.96
CA LEU A 462 38.13 -21.40 31.31
C LEU A 462 38.96 -22.58 31.84
N LEU A 463 39.22 -23.58 30.99
CA LEU A 463 40.07 -24.71 31.34
C LEU A 463 41.51 -24.27 31.62
N SER A 464 42.07 -23.36 30.82
CA SER A 464 43.41 -22.80 31.04
C SER A 464 43.49 -22.03 32.37
N LEU A 465 42.47 -21.24 32.71
CA LEU A 465 42.39 -20.57 34.00
C LEU A 465 42.32 -21.55 35.18
N ALA A 466 41.50 -22.60 35.06
CA ALA A 466 41.40 -23.64 36.10
C ALA A 466 42.75 -24.37 36.30
N GLN A 467 43.44 -24.71 35.21
CA GLN A 467 44.77 -25.33 35.26
C GLN A 467 45.80 -24.40 35.94
N ASN A 468 45.79 -23.10 35.62
CA ASN A 468 46.65 -22.13 36.28
C ASN A 468 46.38 -22.03 37.78
N VAL A 469 45.11 -22.01 38.20
CA VAL A 469 44.75 -21.97 39.63
C VAL A 469 45.22 -23.24 40.35
N ILE A 470 45.01 -24.42 39.76
CA ILE A 470 45.49 -25.69 40.33
C ILE A 470 47.02 -25.68 40.45
N GLY A 471 47.74 -25.21 39.43
CA GLY A 471 49.19 -25.09 39.46
C GLY A 471 49.70 -24.18 40.59
N ILE A 472 49.04 -23.04 40.84
CA ILE A 472 49.38 -22.13 41.94
C ILE A 472 49.13 -22.80 43.30
N LEU A 473 48.02 -23.53 43.46
CA LEU A 473 47.70 -24.24 44.70
C LEU A 473 48.72 -25.35 44.99
N GLN A 474 49.15 -26.09 43.97
CA GLN A 474 50.18 -27.12 44.10
C GLN A 474 51.53 -26.54 44.55
N LEU A 475 51.95 -25.42 43.94
CA LEU A 475 53.17 -24.71 44.35
C LEU A 475 53.10 -24.21 45.79
N ARG A 476 51.95 -23.68 46.22
CA ARG A 476 51.76 -23.20 47.59
C ARG A 476 51.76 -24.34 48.61
N SER A 477 51.12 -25.46 48.29
CA SER A 477 51.14 -26.66 49.13
C SER A 477 52.55 -27.25 49.25
N SER A 478 53.29 -27.32 48.14
CA SER A 478 54.67 -27.79 48.11
C SER A 478 55.61 -26.95 48.98
N LYS A 479 55.46 -25.62 48.98
CA LYS A 479 56.25 -24.72 49.87
C LYS A 479 55.92 -24.89 51.36
N ASN A 480 54.70 -25.28 51.70
CA ASN A 480 54.29 -25.47 53.09
C ASN A 480 54.64 -26.88 53.64
N GLY A 481 54.98 -27.84 52.77
CA GLY A 481 55.34 -29.21 53.15
C GLY A 481 56.83 -29.45 53.40
N THR A 482 57.70 -28.44 53.26
CA THR A 482 59.15 -28.52 53.53
C THR A 482 59.59 -27.79 54.81
N GLY A 483 58.69 -27.64 55.78
CA GLY A 483 58.97 -27.06 57.10
C GLY A 483 59.13 -28.13 58.18
#